data_AF-A0A7C3LEA8-F1
#
_entry.id   AF-A0A7C3LEA8-F1
#
_cell.length_a   1.000
_cell.length_b   1.000
_cell.length_c   1.000
_cell.angle_alpha   90.00
_cell.angle_beta   90.00
_cell.angle_gamma   90.00
#
_symmetry.space_group_name_H-M   'P 1'
#
loop_
_entity.id
_entity.type
_entity.pdbx_description
1 polymer ?
#
loop_
_entity_poly.entity_id
_entity_poly.type
_entity_poly.pdbx_seq_one_letter_code
_entity_poly.pdbx_strand_id
1 'polypeptide(L)'
;MIITIPSLNQAHNGPRPINLNTDIPQIVKLLETVFGATLDDEGRRIFSGMDGQKPAFLWRLNPNASRLSLGFVWEEDGRIVGNATVLKSRTNGRYLVVNVAVDP
;
A
#
# COMPACT_ATOMS: atom_id res chain seq x y z
N MET A 1 7.64 29.90 -11.34
CA MET A 1 6.94 28.91 -10.51
C MET A 1 5.99 28.17 -11.42
N ILE A 2 6.29 26.91 -11.75
CA ILE A 2 5.42 26.09 -12.60
C ILE A 2 4.52 25.30 -11.65
N ILE A 3 3.21 25.52 -11.76
CA ILE A 3 2.20 24.73 -11.05
C ILE A 3 1.61 23.79 -12.08
N THR A 4 2.00 22.53 -12.03
CA THR A 4 1.39 21.48 -12.86
C THR A 4 0.07 21.10 -12.20
N ILE A 5 -1.05 21.37 -12.88
CA ILE A 5 -2.37 20.92 -12.44
C ILE A 5 -2.66 19.63 -13.20
N PRO A 6 -2.72 18.46 -12.53
CA PRO A 6 -3.06 17.22 -13.21
C PRO A 6 -4.51 17.31 -13.73
N SER A 7 -4.75 16.79 -14.94
CA SER A 7 -6.11 16.67 -15.46
C SER A 7 -6.91 15.69 -14.58
N LEU A 8 -8.19 15.98 -14.34
CA LEU A 8 -9.04 15.20 -13.42
C LEU A 8 -9.09 13.69 -13.77
N ASN A 9 -8.95 13.32 -15.05
CA ASN A 9 -8.84 11.92 -15.49
C ASN A 9 -7.49 11.27 -15.20
N GLN A 10 -6.42 12.06 -15.05
CA GLN A 10 -5.08 11.60 -14.68
C GLN A 10 -4.92 11.49 -13.15
N ALA A 11 -5.81 12.13 -12.38
CA ALA A 11 -5.80 12.03 -10.92
C ALA A 11 -6.15 10.63 -10.39
N HIS A 12 -6.86 9.81 -11.17
CA HIS A 12 -7.25 8.43 -10.86
C HIS A 12 -6.48 7.36 -11.66
N ASN A 13 -5.51 7.79 -12.47
CA ASN A 13 -4.74 6.93 -13.36
C ASN A 13 -3.25 7.27 -13.23
N GLY A 14 -2.61 6.71 -12.20
CA GLY A 14 -1.19 6.94 -11.93
C GLY A 14 -0.79 6.78 -10.45
N PRO A 15 0.47 7.12 -10.13
CA PRO A 15 1.00 6.98 -8.79
C PRO A 15 0.47 8.09 -7.86
N ARG A 16 0.03 7.71 -6.67
CA ARG A 16 -0.34 8.64 -5.59
C ARG A 16 0.10 8.12 -4.21
N PRO A 17 0.25 9.00 -3.21
CA PRO A 17 0.54 8.56 -1.84
C PRO A 17 -0.52 7.59 -1.32
N ILE A 18 -0.09 6.66 -0.46
CA ILE A 18 -0.99 5.71 0.23
C ILE A 18 -1.95 6.48 1.15
N ASN A 19 -3.24 6.24 0.99
CA ASN A 19 -4.27 6.60 1.95
C ASN A 19 -4.70 5.37 2.74
N LEU A 20 -4.13 5.21 3.95
CA LEU A 20 -4.38 4.06 4.82
C LEU A 20 -5.86 3.84 5.15
N ASN A 21 -6.71 4.86 5.01
CA ASN A 21 -8.13 4.72 5.34
C ASN A 21 -8.92 4.02 4.25
N THR A 22 -8.49 4.15 3.00
CA THR A 22 -9.24 3.69 1.82
C THR A 22 -8.52 2.55 1.12
N ASP A 23 -7.18 2.53 1.15
CA ASP A 23 -6.40 1.68 0.25
C ASP A 23 -6.05 0.33 0.86
N ILE A 24 -6.04 0.20 2.20
CA ILE A 24 -5.60 -1.01 2.89
C ILE A 24 -6.27 -2.28 2.35
N PRO A 25 -7.61 -2.37 2.20
CA PRO A 25 -8.25 -3.57 1.68
C PRO A 25 -7.74 -3.96 0.28
N GLN A 26 -7.49 -2.98 -0.59
CA GLN A 26 -7.01 -3.23 -1.95
C GLN A 26 -5.52 -3.60 -1.99
N ILE A 27 -4.69 -2.94 -1.18
CA ILE A 27 -3.25 -3.26 -1.05
C ILE A 27 -3.08 -4.70 -0.56
N VAL A 28 -3.87 -5.12 0.43
CA VAL A 28 -3.83 -6.49 0.96
C VAL A 28 -4.14 -7.52 -0.13
N LYS A 29 -5.23 -7.29 -0.87
CA LYS A 29 -5.63 -8.15 -1.98
C LYS A 29 -4.54 -8.23 -3.06
N LEU A 30 -3.92 -7.10 -3.40
CA LEU A 30 -2.81 -7.04 -4.35
C LEU A 30 -1.60 -7.86 -3.86
N LEU A 31 -1.20 -7.70 -2.60
CA LEU A 31 -0.08 -8.44 -2.03
C LEU A 31 -0.35 -9.94 -1.96
N GLU A 32 -1.58 -10.35 -1.64
CA GLU A 32 -1.99 -11.76 -1.69
C GLU A 32 -1.95 -12.30 -3.12
N THR A 33 -2.40 -11.53 -4.11
CA THR A 33 -2.37 -11.93 -5.52
C THR A 33 -0.93 -12.12 -6.02
N VAL A 34 -0.02 -11.20 -5.66
CA VAL A 34 1.37 -11.19 -6.14
C VAL A 34 2.26 -12.17 -5.38
N PHE A 35 2.14 -12.22 -4.05
CA PHE A 35 3.04 -12.98 -3.19
C PHE A 35 2.41 -14.24 -2.58
N GLY A 36 1.08 -14.42 -2.66
CA GLY A 36 0.32 -15.52 -2.06
C GLY A 36 0.95 -16.90 -2.21
N ALA A 37 1.38 -17.23 -3.43
CA ALA A 37 2.01 -18.51 -3.76
C ALA A 37 3.42 -18.70 -3.15
N THR A 38 4.07 -17.62 -2.73
CA THR A 38 5.43 -17.60 -2.18
C THR A 38 5.49 -17.38 -0.67
N LEU A 39 4.35 -17.11 -0.03
CA LEU A 39 4.29 -16.82 1.40
C LEU A 39 4.35 -18.09 2.27
N ASP A 40 5.26 -18.07 3.23
CA ASP A 40 5.31 -19.04 4.31
C ASP A 40 4.10 -18.88 5.27
N ASP A 41 3.98 -19.78 6.24
CA ASP A 41 2.86 -19.79 7.19
C ASP A 41 2.77 -18.50 8.01
N GLU A 42 3.91 -17.81 8.25
CA GLU A 42 3.96 -16.54 8.97
C GLU A 42 3.46 -15.38 8.10
N GLY A 43 3.89 -15.33 6.84
CA GLY A 43 3.38 -14.40 5.84
C GLY A 43 1.86 -14.54 5.67
N ARG A 44 1.36 -15.77 5.53
CA ARG A 44 -0.09 -16.04 5.43
C ARG A 44 -0.89 -15.56 6.65
N ARG A 45 -0.33 -15.60 7.87
CA ARG A 45 -1.00 -15.08 9.08
C ARG A 45 -1.13 -13.56 9.12
N ILE A 46 -0.19 -12.85 8.52
CA ILE A 46 -0.26 -11.40 8.38
C ILE A 46 -1.45 -11.04 7.49
N PHE A 47 -1.66 -11.77 6.39
CA PHE A 47 -2.78 -11.55 5.47
C PHE A 47 -4.11 -12.13 5.97
N SER A 48 -4.12 -13.25 6.70
CA SER A 48 -5.35 -13.86 7.23
C SER A 48 -6.00 -13.05 8.37
N GLY A 49 -5.27 -12.10 8.96
CA GLY A 49 -5.82 -11.14 9.95
C GLY A 49 -6.48 -9.92 9.31
N MET A 50 -6.48 -9.83 7.97
CA MET A 50 -6.91 -8.68 7.18
C MET A 50 -8.29 -8.90 6.54
N ASP A 51 -9.19 -9.59 7.23
CA ASP A 51 -10.61 -9.58 6.87
C ASP A 51 -11.10 -8.14 6.81
N GLY A 52 -11.56 -7.70 5.64
CA GLY A 52 -12.04 -6.35 5.32
C GLY A 52 -13.23 -5.84 6.16
N GLN A 53 -13.57 -6.55 7.24
CA GLN A 53 -14.57 -6.19 8.23
C GLN A 53 -13.99 -5.32 9.37
N LYS A 54 -12.67 -5.26 9.55
CA LYS A 54 -12.08 -4.38 10.59
C LYS A 54 -12.10 -2.92 10.13
N PRO A 55 -12.77 -2.01 10.86
CA PRO A 55 -12.88 -0.62 10.43
C PRO A 55 -11.51 0.03 10.25
N ALA A 56 -11.37 0.80 9.16
CA ALA A 56 -10.15 1.50 8.73
C ALA A 56 -9.38 2.21 9.87
N PHE A 57 -10.08 2.73 10.88
CA PHE A 57 -9.47 3.42 12.02
C PHE A 57 -8.69 2.49 12.97
N LEU A 58 -9.05 1.20 13.09
CA LEU A 58 -8.34 0.23 13.93
C LEU A 58 -6.93 -0.04 13.38
N TRP A 59 -6.72 0.16 12.08
CA TRP A 59 -5.41 0.02 11.46
C TRP A 59 -4.45 1.13 11.89
N ARG A 60 -4.93 2.36 12.14
CA ARG A 60 -4.08 3.45 12.65
C ARG A 60 -3.50 3.14 14.03
N LEU A 61 -4.15 2.27 14.79
CA LEU A 61 -3.71 1.83 16.11
C LEU A 61 -2.67 0.70 16.06
N ASN A 62 -2.47 0.08 14.89
CA ASN A 62 -1.46 -0.96 14.70
C ASN A 62 -0.08 -0.32 14.40
N PRO A 63 0.94 -0.50 15.27
CA PRO A 63 2.29 0.04 15.05
C PRO A 63 2.94 -0.45 13.76
N ASN A 64 2.47 -1.58 13.20
CA ASN A 64 2.96 -2.10 11.92
C ASN A 64 2.26 -1.45 10.72
N ALA A 65 1.04 -0.94 10.87
CA ALA A 65 0.33 -0.23 9.81
C ALA A 65 0.78 1.24 9.69
N SER A 66 1.22 1.86 10.78
CA SER A 66 1.88 3.18 10.71
C SER A 66 3.18 3.13 9.91
N ARG A 67 3.85 1.96 9.86
CA ARG A 67 4.99 1.72 8.97
C ARG A 67 4.61 1.66 7.48
N LEU A 68 3.36 1.34 7.16
CA LEU A 68 2.83 1.36 5.78
C LEU A 68 2.40 2.75 5.31
N SER A 69 2.44 3.77 6.18
CA SER A 69 1.95 5.14 5.88
C SER A 69 2.80 5.89 4.84
N LEU A 70 4.02 5.42 4.59
CA LEU A 70 4.93 6.02 3.63
C LEU A 70 5.03 5.11 2.41
N GLY A 71 4.83 5.68 1.24
CA GLY A 71 4.86 4.94 -0.02
C GLY A 71 3.85 5.47 -1.02
N PHE A 72 3.75 4.75 -2.13
CA PHE A 72 2.87 5.09 -3.24
C PHE A 72 2.09 3.86 -3.68
N VAL A 73 0.86 4.10 -4.11
CA VAL A 73 0.07 3.15 -4.89
C VAL A 73 -0.06 3.65 -6.31
N TRP A 74 -0.24 2.74 -7.25
CA TRP A 74 -0.71 3.06 -8.58
C TRP A 74 -2.21 2.77 -8.63
N GLU A 75 -3.02 3.80 -8.89
CA GLU A 75 -4.46 3.67 -9.10
C GLU A 75 -4.75 3.70 -10.60
N GLU A 76 -5.59 2.78 -11.07
CA GLU A 76 -6.20 2.80 -12.41
C GLU A 76 -7.69 2.55 -12.27
N ASP A 77 -8.51 3.45 -12.80
CA ASP A 77 -9.98 3.37 -12.77
C ASP A 77 -10.56 3.05 -11.38
N GLY A 78 -9.98 3.63 -10.32
CA GLY A 78 -10.39 3.42 -8.93
C GLY A 78 -9.90 2.13 -8.27
N ARG A 79 -9.08 1.34 -8.98
CA ARG A 79 -8.46 0.12 -8.48
C ARG A 79 -6.98 0.35 -8.20
N ILE A 80 -6.50 -0.13 -7.06
CA ILE A 80 -5.07 -0.19 -6.79
C ILE A 80 -4.46 -1.38 -7.54
N VAL A 81 -3.57 -1.09 -8.49
CA VAL A 81 -2.89 -2.08 -9.35
C VAL A 81 -1.39 -2.15 -9.09
N GLY A 82 -0.87 -1.26 -8.25
CA GLY A 82 0.53 -1.27 -7.83
C GLY A 82 0.70 -0.73 -6.41
N ASN A 83 1.73 -1.22 -5.71
CA ASN A 83 2.10 -0.74 -4.37
C ASN A 83 3.63 -0.69 -4.24
N ALA A 84 4.14 0.35 -3.59
CA ALA A 84 5.51 0.44 -3.12
C ALA A 84 5.52 1.10 -1.74
N THR A 85 5.88 0.35 -0.71
CA THR A 85 5.94 0.85 0.67
C THR A 85 7.37 1.28 1.00
N VAL A 86 7.52 2.35 1.77
CA VAL A 86 8.81 2.90 2.17
C VAL A 86 8.94 2.89 3.69
N LEU A 87 9.92 2.19 4.22
CA LEU A 87 10.25 2.18 5.64
C LEU A 87 11.45 3.07 5.91
N LYS A 88 11.41 3.85 6.99
CA LYS A 88 12.59 4.55 7.50
C LYS A 88 13.53 3.54 8.16
N SER A 89 14.81 3.60 7.82
CA SER A 89 15.86 2.83 8.51
C SER A 89 16.20 3.48 9.86
N ARG A 90 16.88 2.72 10.72
CA ARG A 90 17.49 3.27 11.95
C ARG A 90 18.64 4.22 11.65
N THR A 91 19.28 4.06 10.48
CA THR A 91 20.30 5.00 10.00
C THR A 91 19.61 6.19 9.33
N ASN A 92 19.89 7.40 9.82
CA ASN A 92 19.32 8.61 9.26
C ASN A 92 19.62 8.74 7.75
N GLY A 93 18.64 9.22 6.99
CA GLY A 93 18.75 9.36 5.53
C GLY A 93 18.72 8.05 4.73
N ARG A 94 18.49 6.89 5.37
CA ARG A 94 18.31 5.61 4.67
C ARG A 94 16.85 5.16 4.72
N TYR A 95 16.41 4.59 3.60
CA TYR A 95 15.06 4.08 3.41
C TYR A 95 15.12 2.67 2.85
N LEU A 96 14.15 1.84 3.22
CA LEU A 96 13.95 0.53 2.64
C LEU A 96 12.67 0.60 1.81
N VAL A 97 12.77 0.24 0.54
CA VAL A 97 11.59 0.01 -0.31
C VAL A 97 11.19 -1.45 -0.15
N VAL A 98 9.95 -1.69 0.26
CA VAL A 98 9.40 -3.02 0.55
C VAL A 98 8.01 -3.15 -0.06
N ASN A 99 7.51 -4.39 -0.14
CA ASN A 99 6.17 -4.71 -0.64
C ASN A 99 5.91 -4.14 -2.06
N VAL A 100 6.93 -4.17 -2.93
CA VAL A 100 6.80 -3.70 -4.32
C VAL A 100 6.00 -4.74 -5.10
N ALA A 101 4.76 -4.39 -5.45
CA ALA A 101 3.82 -5.28 -6.11
C ALA A 101 3.19 -4.58 -7.32
N VAL A 102 2.99 -5.35 -8.39
CA VAL A 102 2.28 -4.93 -9.60
C VAL A 102 1.31 -6.07 -9.95
N ASP A 103 0.07 -5.71 -10.24
CA ASP A 103 -0.97 -6.64 -10.67
C ASP A 103 -0.52 -7.34 -11.99
N PRO A 104 -0.56 -8.68 -12.09
CA PRO A 104 -0.05 -9.43 -13.24
C PRO A 104 -0.80 -9.23 -14.56
#